data_AF-A0A850K1Z8-F1
#
_entry.id   AF-A0A850K1Z8-F1
#
_cell.length_a   1.000
_cell.length_b   1.000
_cell.length_c   1.000
_cell.angle_alpha   90.00
_cell.angle_beta   90.00
_cell.angle_gamma   90.00
#
_symmetry.space_group_name_H-M   'P 1'
#
loop_
_entity.id
_entity.type
_entity.pdbx_description
1 polymer ?
#
loop_
_entity_poly.entity_id
_entity_poly.type
_entity_poly.pdbx_seq_one_letter_code
_entity_poly.pdbx_strand_id
1 'polypeptide(L)'
;MFILFFTAYEFYNGSITVNNIFLHKIAGIFLLVVTFIHILIRRKKLRKLTKEFFNIFSSNKEVTLDSDMDRLIYSLESKSLEELCTIFNITFNELNEIFTQNSIFYENPQQTLIAVSKQNSYKIFAIIVKIIEHKSC
;
A
#
# COMPACT_ATOMS: atom_id res chain seq x y z
N MET A 1 3.93 27.72 4.96
CA MET A 1 3.50 27.47 6.35
C MET A 1 4.20 28.41 7.35
N PHE A 2 5.53 28.58 7.27
CA PHE A 2 6.29 29.49 8.15
C PHE A 2 5.73 30.93 8.23
N ILE A 3 5.33 31.51 7.09
CA ILE A 3 4.74 32.87 7.04
C ILE A 3 3.43 32.98 7.83
N LEU A 4 2.55 31.96 7.76
CA LEU A 4 1.30 31.95 8.52
C LEU A 4 1.56 31.89 10.02
N PHE A 5 2.54 31.08 10.42
CA PHE A 5 2.93 30.94 11.83
C PHE A 5 3.57 32.23 12.37
N PHE A 6 4.51 32.81 11.63
CA PHE A 6 5.17 34.07 12.00
C PHE A 6 4.17 35.22 12.12
N THR A 7 3.27 35.38 11.14
CA THR A 7 2.26 36.45 11.18
C THR A 7 1.20 36.22 12.27
N ALA A 8 0.89 34.98 12.63
CA ALA A 8 0.04 34.66 13.78
C ALA A 8 0.72 34.97 15.13
N TYR A 9 2.03 34.75 15.22
CA TYR A 9 2.83 35.12 16.39
C TYR A 9 2.91 36.65 16.58
N GLU A 10 3.15 37.40 15.50
CA GLU A 10 3.11 38.86 15.51
C GLU A 10 1.72 39.42 15.87
N PHE A 11 0.64 38.73 15.46
CA PHE A 11 -0.72 39.05 15.90
C PHE A 11 -0.88 38.88 17.40
N TYR A 12 -0.41 37.76 17.95
CA TYR A 12 -0.49 37.45 19.37
C TYR A 12 0.27 38.47 20.24
N ASN A 13 1.46 38.91 19.77
CA ASN A 13 2.26 39.91 20.46
C ASN A 13 1.75 41.35 20.29
N GLY A 14 0.69 41.57 19.50
CA GLY A 14 0.16 42.92 19.22
C GLY A 14 1.02 43.78 18.29
N SER A 15 2.07 43.21 17.69
CA SER A 15 3.00 43.89 16.76
C SER A 15 2.56 43.79 15.30
N ILE A 16 1.29 43.47 15.04
CA ILE A 16 0.80 43.25 13.68
C ILE A 16 0.78 44.54 12.86
N THR A 17 1.42 44.48 11.69
CA THR A 17 1.42 45.57 10.71
C THR A 17 0.47 45.27 9.55
N VAL A 18 0.11 46.31 8.79
CA VAL A 18 -0.70 46.16 7.55
C VAL A 18 -0.03 45.18 6.56
N ASN A 19 1.29 45.22 6.46
CA ASN A 19 2.06 44.32 5.60
C ASN A 19 1.98 42.86 6.10
N ASN A 20 2.04 42.64 7.42
CA ASN A 20 1.88 41.30 8.01
C ASN A 20 0.49 40.72 7.71
N ILE A 21 -0.57 41.54 7.80
CA ILE A 21 -1.94 41.13 7.46
C ILE A 21 -2.05 40.75 5.98
N PHE A 22 -1.45 41.55 5.09
CA PHE A 22 -1.45 41.28 3.65
C PHE A 22 -0.74 39.96 3.33
N LEU A 23 0.45 39.74 3.89
CA LEU A 23 1.23 38.50 3.72
C LEU A 23 0.50 37.28 4.28
N HIS A 24 -0.16 37.41 5.44
CA HIS A 24 -0.96 36.33 6.02
C HIS A 24 -2.11 35.90 5.11
N LYS A 25 -2.84 36.87 4.53
CA LYS A 25 -3.93 36.60 3.59
C LYS A 25 -3.45 35.86 2.34
N ILE A 26 -2.35 36.31 1.73
CA ILE A 26 -1.77 35.65 0.56
C ILE A 26 -1.33 34.23 0.90
N ALA A 27 -0.63 34.05 2.02
CA ALA A 27 -0.16 32.73 2.45
C ALA A 27 -1.34 31.78 2.73
N GLY A 28 -2.46 32.31 3.24
CA GLY A 28 -3.70 31.55 3.46
C GLY A 28 -4.33 31.08 2.15
N ILE A 29 -4.42 31.95 1.13
CA ILE A 29 -4.91 31.60 -0.20
C ILE A 29 -4.03 30.51 -0.82
N PHE A 30 -2.70 30.66 -0.74
CA PHE A 30 -1.77 29.63 -1.22
C PHE A 30 -1.98 28.28 -0.52
N LEU A 31 -2.21 28.29 0.79
CA LEU A 31 -2.47 27.07 1.54
C LEU A 31 -3.76 26.39 1.07
N LEU A 32 -4.82 27.15 0.79
CA LEU A 32 -6.07 26.61 0.24
C LEU A 32 -5.83 25.97 -1.13
N VAL A 33 -5.09 26.64 -2.03
CA VAL A 33 -4.77 26.12 -3.36
C VAL A 33 -3.97 24.82 -3.27
N VAL A 34 -2.91 24.80 -2.46
CA VAL A 34 -2.08 23.59 -2.26
C VAL A 34 -2.91 22.46 -1.67
N THR A 35 -3.78 22.76 -0.71
CA THR A 35 -4.68 21.76 -0.11
C THR A 35 -5.63 21.19 -1.14
N PHE A 36 -6.22 22.04 -1.99
CA PHE A 36 -7.11 21.59 -3.07
C PHE A 36 -6.39 20.72 -4.08
N ILE A 37 -5.19 21.11 -4.52
CA ILE A 37 -4.34 20.30 -5.40
C ILE A 37 -4.02 18.96 -4.73
N HIS A 38 -3.67 18.96 -3.44
CA HIS A 38 -3.39 17.73 -2.69
C HIS A 38 -4.59 16.78 -2.66
N ILE A 39 -5.79 17.31 -2.43
CA ILE A 39 -7.06 16.56 -2.48
C ILE A 39 -7.28 15.98 -3.88
N LEU A 40 -7.07 16.77 -4.93
CA LEU A 40 -7.23 16.31 -6.32
C LEU A 40 -6.26 15.18 -6.67
N ILE A 41 -4.98 15.32 -6.30
CA ILE A 41 -3.97 14.26 -6.51
C ILE A 41 -4.38 12.99 -5.74
N ARG A 42 -4.88 13.14 -4.50
CA ARG A 42 -5.30 12.01 -3.65
C ARG A 42 -6.75 11.57 -3.85
N ARG A 43 -7.46 12.07 -4.86
CA ARG A 43 -8.90 11.81 -5.09
C ARG A 43 -9.25 10.32 -5.15
N LYS A 44 -8.37 9.49 -5.73
CA LYS A 44 -8.58 8.03 -5.83
C LYS A 44 -8.54 7.38 -4.45
N LYS A 45 -7.56 7.75 -3.61
CA LYS A 45 -7.42 7.25 -2.24
C LYS A 45 -8.56 7.72 -1.36
N LEU A 46 -8.94 9.00 -1.47
CA LEU A 46 -10.10 9.54 -0.76
C LEU A 46 -11.40 8.83 -1.14
N ARG A 47 -11.62 8.56 -2.44
CA ARG A 47 -12.80 7.82 -2.91
C ARG A 47 -12.82 6.37 -2.42
N LYS A 48 -11.66 5.72 -2.27
CA LYS A 48 -11.56 4.38 -1.67
C LYS A 48 -11.96 4.44 -0.19
N LEU A 49 -11.33 5.34 0.56
CA LEU A 49 -11.61 5.54 1.99
C LEU A 49 -13.07 5.91 2.27
N THR A 50 -13.69 6.78 1.45
CA THR A 50 -15.10 7.16 1.66
C THR A 50 -16.06 6.02 1.35
N LYS A 51 -15.78 5.21 0.32
CA LYS A 51 -16.57 4.00 0.03
C LYS A 51 -16.44 2.99 1.16
N GLU A 52 -15.23 2.78 1.68
CA GLU A 52 -14.97 1.89 2.81
C GLU A 52 -15.69 2.39 4.07
N PHE A 53 -15.59 3.68 4.39
CA PHE A 53 -16.31 4.29 5.51
C PHE A 53 -17.82 4.07 5.41
N PHE A 54 -18.39 4.27 4.22
CA PHE A 54 -19.82 4.02 3.99
C PHE A 54 -20.18 2.54 4.11
N ASN A 55 -19.33 1.64 3.62
CA ASN A 55 -19.53 0.19 3.75
C ASN A 55 -19.50 -0.28 5.21
N ILE A 56 -18.61 0.26 6.04
CA ILE A 56 -18.59 -0.02 7.50
C ILE A 56 -19.93 0.39 8.09
N PHE A 57 -20.33 1.63 7.84
CA PHE A 57 -21.53 2.20 8.42
C PHE A 57 -22.81 1.49 7.96
N SER A 58 -22.87 1.09 6.68
CA SER A 58 -24.09 0.54 6.08
C SER A 58 -24.20 -0.98 6.13
N SER A 59 -23.11 -1.74 6.29
CA SER A 59 -23.14 -3.18 6.06
C SER A 59 -22.37 -4.02 7.06
N ASN A 60 -21.69 -3.40 8.04
CA ASN A 60 -20.85 -4.10 9.03
C ASN A 60 -19.88 -5.12 8.41
N LYS A 61 -19.49 -4.90 7.15
CA LYS A 61 -18.52 -5.72 6.42
C LYS A 61 -17.12 -5.24 6.77
N GLU A 62 -16.22 -6.18 7.05
CA GLU A 62 -14.82 -5.87 7.30
C GLU A 62 -14.23 -5.04 6.16
N VAL A 63 -13.48 -4.01 6.53
CA VAL A 63 -12.77 -3.13 5.62
C VAL A 63 -11.63 -3.94 5.01
N THR A 64 -11.84 -4.47 3.81
CA THR A 64 -10.74 -4.96 3.00
C THR A 64 -10.04 -3.74 2.40
N LEU A 65 -9.04 -3.23 3.12
CA LEU A 65 -8.07 -2.25 2.62
C LEU A 65 -7.22 -2.80 1.45
N ASP A 66 -7.54 -3.99 0.99
CA ASP A 66 -6.76 -4.75 0.03
C ASP A 66 -6.66 -4.00 -1.29
N SER A 67 -5.43 -3.75 -1.72
CA SER A 67 -5.14 -3.63 -3.13
C SER A 67 -5.46 -4.99 -3.79
N ASP A 68 -5.68 -5.01 -5.12
CA ASP A 68 -5.85 -6.28 -5.84
C ASP A 68 -4.69 -7.27 -5.56
N MET A 69 -3.53 -6.72 -5.18
CA MET A 69 -2.34 -7.44 -4.75
C MET A 69 -2.51 -8.13 -3.39
N ASP A 70 -3.12 -7.49 -2.40
CA ASP A 70 -3.34 -8.07 -1.07
C ASP A 70 -4.38 -9.20 -1.14
N ARG A 71 -5.41 -9.02 -1.98
CA ARG A 71 -6.38 -10.09 -2.28
C ARG A 71 -5.71 -11.30 -2.95
N LEU A 72 -4.77 -11.04 -3.86
CA LEU A 72 -3.98 -12.09 -4.50
C LEU A 72 -3.07 -12.80 -3.50
N ILE A 73 -2.36 -12.08 -2.62
CA ILE A 73 -1.55 -12.67 -1.54
C ILE A 73 -2.43 -13.54 -0.67
N TYR A 74 -3.55 -13.01 -0.17
CA TYR A 74 -4.45 -13.74 0.72
C TYR A 74 -5.01 -15.02 0.09
N SER A 75 -5.30 -15.01 -1.22
CA SER A 75 -5.77 -16.21 -1.91
C SER A 75 -4.70 -17.31 -2.07
N LEU A 76 -3.42 -16.94 -2.02
CA LEU A 76 -2.29 -17.82 -2.31
C LEU A 76 -1.48 -18.19 -1.05
N GLU A 77 -1.55 -17.41 0.02
CA GLU A 77 -0.73 -17.61 1.23
C GLU A 77 -1.04 -18.94 1.94
N SER A 78 -2.30 -19.37 1.88
CA SER A 78 -2.80 -20.61 2.48
C SER A 78 -2.61 -21.84 1.60
N LYS A 79 -2.15 -21.65 0.35
CA LYS A 79 -1.96 -22.73 -0.63
C LYS A 79 -0.65 -23.47 -0.41
N SER A 80 -0.68 -24.80 -0.57
CA SER A 80 0.53 -25.62 -0.56
C SER A 80 1.36 -25.42 -1.82
N LEU A 81 2.64 -25.80 -1.80
CA LEU A 81 3.49 -25.72 -2.99
C LEU A 81 2.96 -26.57 -4.15
N GLU A 82 2.36 -27.72 -3.86
CA GLU A 82 1.66 -28.54 -4.88
C GLU A 82 0.44 -27.82 -5.47
N GLU A 83 -0.39 -27.19 -4.63
CA GLU A 83 -1.51 -26.39 -5.12
C GLU A 83 -1.02 -25.21 -5.95
N LEU A 84 0.06 -24.53 -5.56
CA LEU A 84 0.64 -23.45 -6.35
C LEU A 84 1.09 -23.93 -7.73
N CYS A 85 1.70 -25.12 -7.83
CA CYS A 85 2.07 -25.72 -9.11
C CYS A 85 0.84 -25.83 -10.04
N THR A 86 -0.29 -26.31 -9.51
CA THR A 86 -1.54 -26.40 -10.28
C THR A 86 -2.11 -25.03 -10.67
N ILE A 87 -2.06 -24.05 -9.76
CA ILE A 87 -2.60 -22.69 -10.00
C ILE A 87 -1.78 -21.96 -11.07
N PHE A 88 -0.45 -22.06 -11.00
CA PHE A 88 0.43 -21.42 -11.96
C PHE A 88 0.66 -22.26 -13.22
N ASN A 89 0.15 -23.49 -13.26
CA ASN A 89 0.35 -24.46 -14.34
C ASN A 89 1.84 -24.67 -14.63
N ILE A 90 2.59 -24.98 -13.57
CA ILE A 90 4.00 -25.35 -13.60
C ILE A 90 4.18 -26.72 -12.96
N THR A 91 5.21 -27.43 -13.34
CA THR A 91 5.64 -28.66 -12.69
C THR A 91 6.37 -28.37 -11.38
N PHE A 92 6.40 -29.35 -10.48
CA PHE A 92 7.12 -29.21 -9.22
C PHE A 92 8.64 -29.09 -9.42
N ASN A 93 9.17 -29.64 -10.52
CA ASN A 93 10.58 -29.50 -10.89
C ASN A 93 10.92 -28.04 -11.25
N GLU A 94 10.07 -27.38 -12.05
CA GLU A 94 10.22 -25.95 -12.37
C GLU A 94 10.11 -25.10 -11.11
N LEU A 95 9.16 -25.39 -10.22
CA LEU A 95 9.05 -24.70 -8.94
C LEU A 95 10.34 -24.84 -8.11
N ASN A 96 10.89 -26.04 -8.03
CA ASN A 96 12.14 -26.30 -7.31
C ASN A 96 13.33 -25.57 -7.94
N GLU A 97 13.39 -25.48 -9.27
CA GLU A 97 14.41 -24.70 -9.98
C GLU A 97 14.33 -23.21 -9.61
N ILE A 98 13.12 -22.63 -9.66
CA ILE A 98 12.87 -21.23 -9.28
C ILE A 98 13.32 -20.99 -7.83
N PHE A 99 12.96 -21.89 -6.92
CA PHE A 99 13.28 -21.74 -5.50
C PHE A 99 14.79 -21.86 -5.26
N THR A 100 15.45 -22.81 -5.91
CA THR A 100 16.91 -22.99 -5.84
C THR A 100 17.65 -21.78 -6.39
N GLN A 101 17.25 -21.25 -7.55
CA GLN A 101 17.85 -20.06 -8.16
C GLN A 101 17.71 -18.81 -7.28
N ASN A 102 16.66 -18.73 -6.47
CA ASN A 102 16.37 -17.59 -5.59
C ASN A 102 16.75 -17.83 -4.13
N SER A 103 17.46 -18.93 -3.81
CA SER A 103 17.84 -19.31 -2.44
C SER A 103 16.63 -19.40 -1.48
N ILE A 104 15.51 -19.91 -1.97
CA ILE A 104 14.29 -20.16 -1.21
C ILE A 104 14.26 -21.65 -0.85
N PHE A 105 14.19 -21.96 0.44
CA PHE A 105 14.17 -23.32 0.97
C PHE A 105 12.76 -23.73 1.40
N TYR A 106 12.41 -24.99 1.21
CA TYR A 106 11.16 -25.56 1.72
C TYR A 106 11.44 -26.97 2.25
N GLU A 107 10.62 -27.44 3.19
CA GLU A 107 10.81 -28.73 3.86
C GLU A 107 9.99 -29.83 3.22
N ASN A 108 8.75 -29.53 2.79
CA ASN A 108 7.89 -30.50 2.14
C ASN A 108 6.96 -29.85 1.09
N PRO A 109 6.49 -30.61 0.07
CA PRO A 109 5.59 -30.10 -0.97
C PRO A 109 4.21 -29.62 -0.47
N GLN A 110 3.78 -30.11 0.68
CA GLN A 110 2.51 -29.76 1.32
C GLN A 110 2.60 -28.46 2.14
N GLN A 111 3.81 -27.90 2.29
CA GLN A 111 4.05 -26.69 3.06
C GLN A 111 3.36 -25.51 2.39
N THR A 112 2.72 -24.67 3.20
CA THR A 112 2.01 -23.50 2.68
C THR A 112 2.97 -22.40 2.28
N LEU A 113 2.56 -21.57 1.33
CA LEU A 113 3.36 -20.43 0.88
C LEU A 113 3.74 -19.47 2.01
N ILE A 114 2.83 -19.26 2.97
CA ILE A 114 3.10 -18.45 4.17
C ILE A 114 4.18 -19.08 5.05
N ALA A 115 4.20 -20.40 5.20
CA ALA A 115 5.21 -21.09 5.98
C ALA A 115 6.59 -20.98 5.32
N VAL A 116 6.66 -21.18 4.00
CA VAL A 116 7.89 -20.97 3.21
C VAL A 116 8.38 -19.52 3.32
N SER A 117 7.48 -18.55 3.17
CA SER A 117 7.79 -17.13 3.31
C SER A 117 8.40 -16.79 4.68
N LYS A 118 7.80 -17.28 5.77
CA LYS A 118 8.29 -17.07 7.13
C LYS A 118 9.66 -17.70 7.35
N GLN A 119 9.86 -18.93 6.88
CA GLN A 119 11.13 -19.65 7.01
C GLN A 119 12.29 -18.93 6.32
N ASN A 120 12.03 -18.32 5.16
CA ASN A 120 13.06 -17.68 4.35
C ASN A 120 13.16 -16.17 4.58
N SER A 121 12.38 -15.60 5.53
CA SER A 121 12.22 -14.14 5.70
C SER A 121 11.92 -13.41 4.36
N TYR A 122 11.22 -14.10 3.46
CA TYR A 122 10.96 -13.65 2.10
C TYR A 122 9.53 -13.16 1.97
N LYS A 123 9.27 -12.07 1.25
CA LYS A 123 7.89 -11.58 1.06
C LYS A 123 7.12 -12.52 0.13
N ILE A 124 5.92 -12.96 0.52
CA ILE A 124 5.04 -13.81 -0.29
C ILE A 124 4.88 -13.27 -1.72
N PHE A 125 4.62 -11.97 -1.85
CA PHE A 125 4.50 -11.32 -3.15
C PHE A 125 5.73 -11.51 -4.04
N ALA A 126 6.93 -11.41 -3.47
CA ALA A 126 8.16 -11.58 -4.23
C ALA A 126 8.34 -13.03 -4.71
N ILE A 127 7.94 -14.02 -3.91
CA ILE A 127 7.92 -15.43 -4.34
C ILE A 127 6.97 -15.62 -5.52
N ILE A 128 5.76 -15.05 -5.43
CA ILE A 128 4.76 -15.14 -6.51
C ILE A 128 5.29 -14.49 -7.79
N VAL A 129 5.93 -13.33 -7.70
CA VAL A 129 6.55 -12.65 -8.85
C VAL A 129 7.61 -13.54 -9.49
N LYS A 130 8.46 -14.22 -8.71
CA LYS A 130 9.46 -15.16 -9.25
C LYS A 130 8.86 -16.34 -10.00
N ILE A 131 7.74 -16.86 -9.51
CA ILE A 131 6.99 -17.92 -10.19
C ILE A 131 6.44 -17.42 -11.54
N ILE A 132 5.87 -16.21 -11.56
CA ILE A 132 5.30 -15.61 -12.77
C ILE A 132 6.39 -15.22 -13.79
N GLU A 133 7.52 -14.69 -13.32
CA GLU A 133 8.68 -14.34 -14.16
C GLU A 133 9.17 -15.57 -14.93
N HIS A 134 9.35 -16.71 -14.25
CA HIS A 134 9.81 -17.94 -14.88
C HIS A 134 8.82 -18.50 -15.91
N LYS A 135 7.51 -18.43 -15.64
CA LYS A 135 6.47 -18.85 -16.60
C LYS A 135 6.41 -17.97 -17.86
N SER A 136 6.82 -16.72 -17.75
CA SER A 136 6.75 -15.75 -18.85
C SER A 136 7.97 -15.81 -19.77
N CYS A 137 8.98 -16.61 -19.42
CA CYS A 137 10.15 -16.93 -20.24
C CYS A 137 9.87 -18.16 -21.11
#